data_AF-A0AAQ4QLL5-F1
#
_entry.id   AF-A0AAQ4QLL5-F1
#
_cell.length_a   1.000
_cell.length_b   1.000
_cell.length_c   1.000
_cell.angle_alpha   90.00
_cell.angle_beta   90.00
_cell.angle_gamma   90.00
#
_symmetry.space_group_name_H-M   'P 1'
#
loop_
_entity.id
_entity.type
_entity.pdbx_description
1 polymer ?
#
loop_
_entity_poly.entity_id
_entity_poly.type
_entity_poly.pdbx_seq_one_letter_code
_entity_poly.pdbx_strand_id
1 'polypeptide(L)'
;MLSRTHGRENTDHENTQLMLVDFPDTFWTKGGADVGLIPMAPVVIELKTGTVPIYRPQYPLREEQIAGIEKTIEVLLQAGVLERTGSPWNTPIDPVPKPGKPDYRMVHDLRLVNKVVVPTHYDTPNPYTMLNAIGPDKKWFTCIDLANSFFCVPLAVRSRQMFAFTYKGRRYTYTWLPQGYVDSPSIFNHVLKTILAELELPEGVVLPQYVDDILLAGTSSETIMSATRTVLQWLQENGFKVSKSKLQIGRQKVNFLWRIVSPSGQAMTDTQKSSILQHPRPTTVREMMKFLGLVTWS
;
A
#
# COMPACT_ATOMS: atom_id res chain seq x y z
N MET A 1 -17.88 -26.09 1.96
CA MET A 1 -16.51 -25.81 2.45
C MET A 1 -15.56 -25.89 1.28
N LEU A 2 -15.15 -24.76 0.70
CA LEU A 2 -14.10 -24.74 -0.32
C LEU A 2 -12.75 -24.59 0.37
N SER A 3 -11.89 -25.58 0.13
CA SER A 3 -10.54 -25.74 0.66
C SER A 3 -9.66 -24.54 0.29
N ARG A 4 -9.06 -23.92 1.31
CA ARG A 4 -8.04 -22.89 1.19
C ARG A 4 -6.74 -23.55 0.72
N THR A 5 -6.49 -23.54 -0.59
CA THR A 5 -5.17 -23.87 -1.13
C THR A 5 -4.34 -22.58 -1.25
N HIS A 6 -3.20 -22.58 -0.57
CA HIS A 6 -2.18 -21.54 -0.70
C HIS A 6 -1.75 -21.42 -2.18
N GLY A 7 -1.76 -20.20 -2.74
CA GLY A 7 -0.94 -19.85 -3.90
C GLY A 7 -1.60 -19.82 -5.29
N ARG A 8 -2.94 -19.82 -5.42
CA ARG A 8 -3.60 -19.53 -6.70
C ARG A 8 -4.29 -18.16 -6.67
N GLU A 9 -4.27 -17.47 -7.81
CA GLU A 9 -5.09 -16.29 -8.05
C GLU A 9 -6.56 -16.64 -7.85
N ASN A 10 -7.30 -15.73 -7.24
CA ASN A 10 -8.73 -15.92 -7.09
C ASN A 10 -9.41 -15.47 -8.38
N THR A 11 -9.68 -16.39 -9.30
CA THR A 11 -10.36 -16.06 -10.56
C THR A 11 -11.47 -17.05 -10.86
N ASP A 12 -12.56 -16.51 -11.42
CA ASP A 12 -13.70 -17.30 -11.87
C ASP A 12 -13.74 -17.39 -13.42
N HIS A 13 -12.74 -16.83 -14.12
CA HIS A 13 -12.68 -16.80 -15.60
C HIS A 13 -11.59 -17.75 -16.15
N GLU A 14 -11.95 -18.55 -17.14
CA GLU A 14 -11.08 -19.58 -17.76
C GLU A 14 -9.79 -19.04 -18.41
N ASN A 15 -9.85 -17.85 -19.02
CA ASN A 15 -8.72 -17.25 -19.75
C ASN A 15 -7.73 -16.49 -18.86
N THR A 16 -7.94 -16.39 -17.56
CA THR A 16 -7.09 -15.59 -16.67
C THR A 16 -5.64 -16.08 -16.66
N GLN A 17 -5.41 -17.39 -16.60
CA GLN A 17 -4.05 -17.94 -16.58
C GLN A 17 -3.29 -17.63 -17.87
N LEU A 18 -3.98 -17.73 -19.02
CA LEU A 18 -3.41 -17.41 -20.33
C LEU A 18 -3.03 -15.92 -20.40
N MET A 19 -3.93 -15.04 -19.94
CA MET A 19 -3.66 -13.60 -19.91
C MET A 19 -2.43 -13.24 -19.05
N LEU A 20 -2.27 -13.89 -17.90
CA LEU A 20 -1.20 -13.54 -16.95
C LEU A 20 0.18 -14.08 -17.35
N VAL A 21 0.23 -15.05 -18.25
CA VAL A 21 1.50 -15.55 -18.87
C VAL A 21 2.09 -14.52 -19.83
N ASP A 22 1.27 -13.65 -20.43
CA ASP A 22 1.75 -12.62 -21.35
C ASP A 22 2.57 -11.51 -20.66
N PHE A 23 2.45 -11.40 -19.33
CA PHE A 23 3.18 -10.41 -18.54
C PHE A 23 4.54 -10.95 -18.08
N PRO A 24 5.62 -10.15 -18.18
CA PRO A 24 6.95 -10.59 -17.77
C PRO A 24 7.01 -10.81 -16.25
N ASP A 25 7.80 -11.80 -15.82
CA ASP A 25 8.00 -12.11 -14.40
C ASP A 25 8.57 -10.94 -13.57
N THR A 26 9.13 -9.93 -14.23
CA THR A 26 9.61 -8.70 -13.60
C THR A 26 8.48 -7.75 -13.22
N PHE A 27 7.26 -7.91 -13.74
CA PHE A 27 6.11 -7.08 -13.36
C PHE A 27 5.54 -7.47 -11.99
N TRP A 28 5.55 -8.77 -11.69
CA TRP A 28 5.05 -9.30 -10.43
C TRP A 28 6.06 -9.05 -9.31
N THR A 29 5.59 -8.59 -8.15
CA THR A 29 6.47 -8.45 -6.99
C THR A 29 7.00 -9.81 -6.53
N LYS A 30 8.30 -9.89 -6.33
CA LYS A 30 8.97 -11.05 -5.71
C LYS A 30 9.15 -10.91 -4.20
N GLY A 31 8.73 -9.79 -3.62
CA GLY A 31 8.80 -9.55 -2.18
C GLY A 31 8.91 -8.06 -1.79
N GLY A 32 9.14 -7.80 -0.51
CA GLY A 32 9.08 -6.45 0.09
C GLY A 32 10.15 -5.44 -0.37
N ALA A 33 11.03 -5.83 -1.29
CA ALA A 33 12.05 -4.94 -1.83
C ALA A 33 12.20 -5.06 -3.36
N ASP A 34 11.26 -5.78 -3.99
CA ASP A 34 11.04 -5.67 -5.42
C ASP A 34 10.11 -4.48 -5.66
N VAL A 35 10.72 -3.33 -5.90
CA VAL A 35 10.04 -2.03 -5.98
C VAL A 35 9.92 -1.58 -7.43
N GLY A 36 8.83 -0.87 -7.71
CA GLY A 36 8.63 -0.19 -8.97
C GLY A 36 9.40 1.12 -9.03
N LEU A 37 9.49 1.71 -10.22
CA LEU A 37 9.99 3.06 -10.41
C LEU A 37 9.02 3.83 -11.30
N ILE A 38 8.28 4.77 -10.72
CA ILE A 38 7.41 5.65 -11.49
C ILE A 38 8.28 6.76 -12.11
N PRO A 39 8.19 7.00 -13.42
CA PRO A 39 8.93 8.07 -14.10
C PRO A 39 8.32 9.44 -13.78
N MET A 40 8.54 9.94 -12.57
CA MET A 40 8.01 11.22 -12.09
C MET A 40 9.08 12.11 -11.43
N ALA A 41 8.79 13.40 -11.33
CA ALA A 41 9.61 14.33 -10.57
C ALA A 41 9.63 13.95 -9.08
N PRO A 42 10.78 14.01 -8.39
CA PRO A 42 10.85 13.71 -6.97
C PRO A 42 10.01 14.63 -6.10
N VAL A 43 9.29 14.05 -5.15
CA VAL A 43 8.42 14.78 -4.22
C VAL A 43 9.26 15.54 -3.19
N VAL A 44 8.88 16.78 -2.95
CA VAL A 44 9.44 17.62 -1.89
C VAL A 44 8.55 17.53 -0.67
N ILE A 45 9.17 17.34 0.50
CA ILE A 45 8.49 17.43 1.80
C ILE A 45 8.90 18.73 2.47
N GLU A 46 7.92 19.61 2.69
CA GLU A 46 8.14 20.90 3.33
C GLU A 46 8.07 20.76 4.86
N LEU A 47 8.98 21.46 5.55
CA LEU A 47 9.00 21.54 7.01
C LEU A 47 8.38 22.85 7.47
N LYS A 48 7.77 22.84 8.66
CA LYS A 48 7.28 24.06 9.30
C LYS A 48 8.43 25.05 9.50
N THR A 49 8.16 26.33 9.31
CA THR A 49 9.15 27.41 9.48
C THR A 49 9.85 27.32 10.83
N GLY A 50 11.18 27.46 10.84
CA GLY A 50 12.00 27.38 12.06
C GLY A 50 12.30 25.97 12.55
N THR A 51 11.91 24.92 11.82
CA THR A 51 12.26 23.54 12.18
C THR A 51 13.78 23.33 12.13
N VAL A 52 14.33 22.80 13.22
CA VAL A 52 15.72 22.37 13.33
C VAL A 52 15.82 20.83 13.27
N PRO A 53 17.00 20.25 12.96
CA PRO A 53 17.17 18.81 12.92
C PRO A 53 16.77 18.10 14.20
N ILE A 54 15.92 17.07 14.06
CA ILE A 54 15.53 16.21 15.17
C ILE A 54 16.49 15.03 15.25
N TYR A 55 17.18 14.91 16.40
CA TYR A 55 18.02 13.77 16.70
C TYR A 55 17.47 12.98 17.89
N ARG A 56 17.00 11.77 17.61
CA ARG A 56 16.64 10.77 18.60
C ARG A 56 17.48 9.52 18.37
N PRO A 57 18.23 9.03 19.37
CA PRO A 57 19.10 7.87 19.21
C PRO A 57 18.29 6.61 18.89
N GLN A 58 18.96 5.64 18.25
CA GLN A 58 18.39 4.32 17.99
C GLN A 58 18.06 3.61 19.32
N TYR A 59 16.89 2.98 19.40
CA TYR A 59 16.54 2.13 20.55
C TYR A 59 17.50 0.94 20.64
N PRO A 60 17.81 0.44 21.85
CA PRO A 60 18.48 -0.84 22.00
C PRO A 60 17.68 -1.94 21.28
N LEU A 61 18.33 -2.63 20.34
CA LEU A 61 17.72 -3.73 19.59
C LEU A 61 18.32 -5.04 20.08
N ARG A 62 17.45 -6.04 20.31
CA ARG A 62 17.88 -7.41 20.61
C ARG A 62 18.49 -8.07 19.37
N GLU A 63 19.36 -9.05 19.54
CA GLU A 63 20.03 -9.73 18.41
C GLU A 63 19.03 -10.31 17.41
N GLU A 64 17.95 -10.93 17.90
CA GLU A 64 16.87 -11.46 17.06
C GLU A 64 16.17 -10.37 16.22
N GLN A 65 16.03 -9.16 16.75
CA GLN A 65 15.43 -8.03 16.05
C GLN A 65 16.37 -7.51 14.97
N ILE A 66 17.66 -7.46 15.28
CA ILE A 66 18.72 -7.05 14.34
C ILE A 66 18.77 -8.04 13.16
N ALA A 67 18.82 -9.34 13.44
CA ALA A 67 18.82 -10.39 12.43
C ALA A 67 17.51 -10.40 11.62
N GLY A 68 16.37 -10.20 12.29
CA GLY A 68 15.05 -10.20 11.66
C GLY A 68 14.83 -9.10 10.61
N ILE A 69 15.53 -7.97 10.71
CA ILE A 69 15.42 -6.87 9.74
C ILE A 69 16.64 -6.76 8.80
N GLU A 70 17.70 -7.53 9.04
CA GLU A 70 18.96 -7.45 8.29
C GLU A 70 18.72 -7.60 6.79
N LYS A 71 18.06 -8.70 6.40
CA LYS A 71 17.68 -8.93 5.00
C LYS A 71 16.80 -7.82 4.43
N THR A 72 15.89 -7.25 5.23
CA THR A 72 15.05 -6.14 4.75
C THR A 72 15.90 -4.92 4.41
N ILE A 73 16.82 -4.54 5.30
CA ILE A 73 17.72 -3.40 5.07
C ILE A 73 18.64 -3.65 3.87
N GLU A 74 19.21 -4.85 3.76
CA GLU A 74 20.09 -5.21 2.63
C GLU A 74 19.38 -5.12 1.28
N VAL A 75 18.17 -5.69 1.16
CA VAL A 75 17.47 -5.65 -0.13
C VAL A 75 16.97 -4.23 -0.43
N LEU A 76 16.57 -3.45 0.58
CA LEU A 76 16.24 -2.04 0.36
C LEU A 76 17.48 -1.21 -0.04
N LEU A 77 18.68 -1.50 0.47
CA LEU A 77 19.92 -0.88 0.00
C LEU A 77 20.25 -1.28 -1.44
N GLN A 78 20.09 -2.56 -1.80
CA GLN A 78 20.32 -3.06 -3.16
C GLN A 78 19.34 -2.46 -4.18
N ALA A 79 18.07 -2.29 -3.78
CA ALA A 79 17.07 -1.59 -4.57
C ALA A 79 17.30 -0.06 -4.61
N GLY A 80 18.30 0.44 -3.88
CA GLY A 80 18.62 1.85 -3.71
C GLY A 80 17.73 2.57 -2.70
N VAL A 81 16.65 1.93 -2.21
CA VAL A 81 15.58 2.53 -1.38
C VAL A 81 16.13 3.20 -0.15
N LEU A 82 17.20 2.62 0.36
CA LEU A 82 18.02 3.21 1.39
C LEU A 82 19.36 3.62 0.80
N GLU A 83 19.91 4.72 1.32
CA GLU A 83 21.28 5.15 1.05
C GLU A 83 21.98 5.54 2.36
N ARG A 84 23.31 5.48 2.37
CA ARG A 84 24.10 6.02 3.49
C ARG A 84 23.97 7.52 3.54
N THR A 85 23.93 8.09 4.74
CA THR A 85 23.80 9.53 4.91
C THR A 85 24.63 10.08 6.07
N GLY A 86 25.10 11.32 5.90
CA GLY A 86 25.68 12.13 6.97
C GLY A 86 24.64 13.02 7.67
N SER A 87 23.34 12.78 7.47
CA SER A 87 22.26 13.63 7.99
C SER A 87 22.42 13.97 9.48
N PRO A 88 22.15 15.23 9.88
CA PRO A 88 22.08 15.63 11.29
C PRO A 88 20.79 15.14 11.97
N TRP A 89 19.81 14.68 11.20
CA TRP A 89 18.58 14.09 11.73
C TRP A 89 18.82 12.62 12.10
N ASN A 90 18.05 12.13 13.06
CA ASN A 90 17.92 10.70 13.32
C ASN A 90 16.60 10.40 14.04
N THR A 91 15.87 9.40 13.59
CA THR A 91 14.77 8.80 14.35
C THR A 91 14.90 7.28 14.37
N PRO A 92 14.51 6.62 15.47
CA PRO A 92 14.80 5.20 15.65
C PRO A 92 13.89 4.31 14.79
N ILE A 93 14.41 3.14 14.42
CA ILE A 93 13.59 2.03 13.91
C ILE A 93 13.21 1.09 15.04
N ASP A 94 12.07 0.42 14.91
CA ASP A 94 11.50 -0.51 15.87
C ASP A 94 11.08 -1.80 15.14
N PRO A 95 11.88 -2.88 15.23
CA PRO A 95 11.52 -4.16 14.65
C PRO A 95 10.34 -4.82 15.37
N VAL A 96 9.22 -4.97 14.66
CA VAL A 96 7.99 -5.57 15.17
C VAL A 96 7.77 -6.96 14.58
N PRO A 97 7.43 -8.00 15.36
CA PRO A 97 7.16 -9.34 14.85
C PRO A 97 6.03 -9.34 13.80
N LYS A 98 6.21 -10.09 12.70
CA LYS A 98 5.15 -10.38 11.74
C LYS A 98 4.18 -11.39 12.38
N PRO A 99 2.86 -11.11 12.40
CA PRO A 99 1.89 -12.06 12.94
C PRO A 99 2.01 -13.43 12.27
N GLY A 100 2.16 -14.49 13.07
CA GLY A 100 2.23 -15.87 12.61
C GLY A 100 3.48 -16.25 11.82
N LYS A 101 4.55 -15.43 11.82
CA LYS A 101 5.82 -15.73 11.15
C LYS A 101 7.02 -15.43 12.07
N PRO A 102 8.10 -16.23 12.01
CA PRO A 102 9.33 -15.98 12.76
C PRO A 102 10.19 -14.90 12.06
N ASP A 103 9.58 -13.76 11.75
CA ASP A 103 10.19 -12.71 10.93
C ASP A 103 9.74 -11.33 11.43
N TYR A 104 10.53 -10.29 11.20
CA TYR A 104 10.30 -8.94 11.72
C TYR A 104 9.95 -7.95 10.60
N ARG A 105 9.19 -6.91 10.95
CA ARG A 105 8.97 -5.72 10.13
C ARG A 105 9.82 -4.60 10.68
N MET A 106 10.61 -3.96 9.83
CA MET A 106 11.24 -2.69 10.16
C MET A 106 10.15 -1.61 10.20
N VAL A 107 9.86 -1.07 11.39
CA VAL A 107 8.97 0.09 11.54
C VAL A 107 9.82 1.31 11.84
N HIS A 108 9.73 2.36 11.04
CA HIS A 108 10.44 3.60 11.32
C HIS A 108 9.57 4.52 12.19
N ASP A 109 10.04 4.88 13.38
CA ASP A 109 9.31 5.77 14.29
C ASP A 109 9.39 7.23 13.83
N LEU A 110 8.55 7.57 12.84
CA LEU A 110 8.47 8.89 12.23
C LEU A 110 7.55 9.86 12.98
N ARG A 111 7.10 9.53 14.20
CA ARG A 111 6.16 10.39 14.97
C ARG A 111 6.68 11.80 15.20
N LEU A 112 7.99 11.97 15.40
CA LEU A 112 8.59 13.30 15.58
C LEU A 112 8.68 14.08 14.26
N VAL A 113 9.03 13.40 13.16
CA VAL A 113 9.04 13.98 11.82
C VAL A 113 7.62 14.43 11.43
N ASN A 114 6.63 13.57 11.63
CA ASN A 114 5.22 13.84 11.32
C ASN A 114 4.66 15.08 12.06
N LYS A 115 5.27 15.53 13.17
CA LYS A 115 4.85 16.74 13.89
C LYS A 115 5.37 18.04 13.26
N VAL A 116 6.48 17.97 12.53
CA VAL A 116 7.21 19.15 12.04
C VAL A 116 7.11 19.35 10.53
N VAL A 117 6.58 18.38 9.79
CA VAL A 117 6.22 18.55 8.37
C VAL A 117 4.99 19.46 8.21
N VAL A 118 4.93 20.18 7.09
CA VAL A 118 3.71 20.84 6.64
C VAL A 118 2.80 19.77 6.04
N PRO A 119 1.56 19.58 6.55
CA PRO A 119 0.64 18.58 6.02
C PRO A 119 0.32 18.84 4.56
N THR A 120 0.28 17.76 3.78
CA THR A 120 -0.12 17.83 2.38
C THR A 120 -1.64 17.67 2.25
N HIS A 121 -2.31 18.62 1.60
CA HIS A 121 -3.77 18.63 1.45
C HIS A 121 -4.21 17.96 0.14
N TYR A 122 -4.02 16.64 0.04
CA TYR A 122 -4.60 15.85 -1.04
C TYR A 122 -5.90 15.20 -0.59
N ASP A 123 -6.96 15.41 -1.37
CA ASP A 123 -8.24 14.76 -1.14
C ASP A 123 -8.10 13.25 -1.37
N THR A 124 -8.30 12.50 -0.29
CA THR A 124 -8.46 11.04 -0.38
C THR A 124 -9.95 10.74 -0.32
N PRO A 125 -10.54 10.13 -1.36
CA PRO A 125 -11.97 9.87 -1.38
C PRO A 125 -12.35 8.93 -0.24
N ASN A 126 -13.49 9.19 0.38
CA ASN A 126 -14.04 8.28 1.37
C ASN A 126 -14.36 6.93 0.68
N PRO A 127 -13.83 5.79 1.18
CA PRO A 127 -14.07 4.47 0.59
C PRO A 127 -15.54 4.14 0.32
N TYR A 128 -16.44 4.57 1.20
CA TYR A 128 -17.88 4.31 1.06
C TYR A 128 -18.49 5.11 -0.07
N THR A 129 -18.19 6.41 -0.13
CA THR A 129 -18.68 7.28 -1.20
C THR A 129 -18.19 6.78 -2.56
N MET A 130 -16.92 6.37 -2.62
CA MET A 130 -16.33 5.79 -3.82
C MET A 130 -17.01 4.48 -4.24
N LEU A 131 -17.23 3.55 -3.30
CA LEU A 131 -17.90 2.29 -3.59
C LEU A 131 -19.39 2.47 -3.94
N ASN A 132 -20.06 3.46 -3.35
CA ASN A 132 -21.46 3.78 -3.66
C ASN A 132 -21.62 4.41 -5.06
N ALA A 133 -20.55 4.95 -5.64
CA ALA A 133 -20.56 5.46 -7.00
C ALA A 133 -20.52 4.33 -8.06
N ILE A 134 -20.29 3.08 -7.65
CA ILE A 134 -20.35 1.93 -8.56
C ILE A 134 -21.82 1.69 -8.94
N GLY A 135 -22.11 1.76 -10.23
CA GLY A 135 -23.45 1.53 -10.76
C GLY A 135 -23.98 0.13 -10.46
N PRO A 136 -25.29 -0.04 -10.22
CA PRO A 136 -25.90 -1.34 -9.92
C PRO A 136 -25.86 -2.32 -11.11
N ASP A 137 -25.58 -1.82 -12.32
CA ASP A 137 -25.39 -2.60 -13.54
C ASP A 137 -24.02 -3.31 -13.58
N LYS A 138 -23.07 -2.94 -12.71
CA LYS A 138 -21.76 -3.59 -12.63
C LYS A 138 -21.86 -4.89 -11.86
N LYS A 139 -21.56 -6.00 -12.53
CA LYS A 139 -21.72 -7.37 -12.02
C LYS A 139 -20.41 -8.13 -11.90
N TRP A 140 -19.36 -7.64 -12.54
CA TRP A 140 -18.07 -8.30 -12.64
C TRP A 140 -16.97 -7.36 -12.17
N PHE A 141 -16.06 -7.90 -11.38
CA PHE A 141 -15.08 -7.13 -10.64
C PHE A 141 -13.69 -7.74 -10.74
N THR A 142 -12.68 -6.86 -10.76
CA THR A 142 -11.28 -7.25 -10.58
C THR A 142 -10.64 -6.38 -9.51
N CYS A 143 -9.96 -6.97 -8.52
CA CYS A 143 -9.13 -6.25 -7.56
C CYS A 143 -7.65 -6.44 -7.88
N ILE A 144 -6.91 -5.33 -7.86
CA ILE A 144 -5.45 -5.26 -8.05
C ILE A 144 -4.84 -4.58 -6.82
N ASP A 145 -3.84 -5.23 -6.23
CA ASP A 145 -3.06 -4.71 -5.09
C ASP A 145 -1.66 -4.34 -5.59
N LEU A 146 -1.31 -3.05 -5.48
CA LEU A 146 0.01 -2.55 -5.83
C LEU A 146 1.00 -2.87 -4.71
N ALA A 147 2.11 -3.51 -5.08
CA ALA A 147 3.13 -3.91 -4.14
C ALA A 147 4.13 -2.78 -3.87
N ASN A 148 4.54 -2.63 -2.60
CA ASN A 148 5.56 -1.66 -2.19
C ASN A 148 5.30 -0.24 -2.72
N SER A 149 4.02 0.15 -2.79
CA SER A 149 3.49 1.36 -3.43
C SER A 149 4.21 2.66 -3.06
N PHE A 150 4.64 2.84 -1.81
CA PHE A 150 5.37 4.06 -1.44
C PHE A 150 6.80 4.10 -2.00
N PHE A 151 7.44 2.95 -2.17
CA PHE A 151 8.82 2.85 -2.65
C PHE A 151 8.97 3.00 -4.17
N CYS A 152 7.92 3.41 -4.88
CA CYS A 152 8.01 3.83 -6.27
C CYS A 152 7.87 5.36 -6.48
N VAL A 153 7.64 6.14 -5.42
CA VAL A 153 7.57 7.61 -5.45
C VAL A 153 8.89 8.23 -4.96
N PRO A 154 9.71 8.84 -5.85
CA PRO A 154 11.03 9.34 -5.47
C PRO A 154 10.96 10.55 -4.54
N LEU A 155 11.89 10.64 -3.59
CA LEU A 155 12.07 11.81 -2.73
C LEU A 155 13.16 12.74 -3.27
N ALA A 156 12.85 14.04 -3.28
CA ALA A 156 13.83 15.07 -3.57
C ALA A 156 14.98 15.01 -2.55
N VAL A 157 16.22 15.20 -3.03
CA VAL A 157 17.45 15.08 -2.21
C VAL A 157 17.37 15.91 -0.93
N ARG A 158 16.82 17.14 -1.01
CA ARG A 158 16.64 18.05 0.15
C ARG A 158 15.71 17.50 1.24
N SER A 159 14.75 16.64 0.88
CA SER A 159 13.79 16.05 1.79
C SER A 159 14.35 14.82 2.49
N ARG A 160 15.31 14.11 1.89
CA ARG A 160 15.78 12.81 2.38
C ARG A 160 16.36 12.88 3.78
N GLN A 161 17.08 13.96 4.12
CA GLN A 161 17.79 14.06 5.40
C GLN A 161 16.88 13.82 6.62
N MET A 162 15.61 14.24 6.60
CA MET A 162 14.71 14.15 7.76
C MET A 162 14.27 12.73 8.09
N PHE A 163 14.39 11.80 7.13
CA PHE A 163 14.03 10.39 7.28
C PHE A 163 15.23 9.51 7.66
N ALA A 164 16.27 10.11 8.21
CA ALA A 164 17.45 9.35 8.60
C ALA A 164 17.21 8.50 9.86
N PHE A 165 17.80 7.30 9.88
CA PHE A 165 17.81 6.38 11.02
C PHE A 165 19.17 5.68 11.16
N THR A 166 19.44 5.11 12.33
CA THR A 166 20.70 4.41 12.60
C THR A 166 20.47 2.92 12.74
N TYR A 167 21.28 2.11 12.05
CA TYR A 167 21.31 0.64 12.16
C TYR A 167 22.76 0.15 12.19
N LYS A 168 23.09 -0.73 13.14
CA LYS A 168 24.46 -1.25 13.38
C LYS A 168 25.54 -0.14 13.37
N GLY A 169 25.26 0.99 14.03
CA GLY A 169 26.18 2.14 14.16
C GLY A 169 26.34 2.98 12.89
N ARG A 170 25.59 2.68 11.81
CA ARG A 170 25.63 3.43 10.55
C ARG A 170 24.30 4.12 10.30
N ARG A 171 24.33 5.32 9.73
CA ARG A 171 23.13 6.09 9.41
C ARG A 171 22.74 5.93 7.96
N TYR A 172 21.44 5.71 7.75
CA TYR A 172 20.82 5.56 6.45
C TYR A 172 19.65 6.52 6.33
N THR A 173 19.24 6.84 5.11
CA THR A 173 17.99 7.52 4.83
C THR A 173 17.32 6.94 3.60
N TYR A 174 16.09 7.36 3.33
CA TYR A 174 15.30 6.92 2.19
C TYR A 174 15.51 7.84 0.99
N THR A 175 15.54 7.23 -0.19
CA THR A 175 15.56 7.90 -1.50
C THR A 175 14.18 7.94 -2.17
N TRP A 176 13.22 7.12 -1.69
CA TRP A 176 11.79 7.14 -2.01
C TRP A 176 10.95 7.37 -0.75
N LEU A 177 9.64 7.55 -0.94
CA LEU A 177 8.71 7.85 0.14
C LEU A 177 8.67 6.73 1.20
N PRO A 178 8.96 7.01 2.49
CA PRO A 178 9.06 5.98 3.50
C PRO A 178 7.69 5.51 4.02
N GLN A 179 7.65 4.26 4.47
CA GLN A 179 6.52 3.76 5.27
C GLN A 179 6.51 4.43 6.65
N GLY A 180 5.34 4.87 7.09
CA GLY A 180 5.14 5.52 8.40
C GLY A 180 5.21 7.06 8.39
N TYR A 181 5.61 7.67 7.27
CA TYR A 181 5.41 9.10 7.07
C TYR A 181 3.93 9.39 6.83
N VAL A 182 3.42 10.42 7.52
CA VAL A 182 1.98 10.69 7.64
C VAL A 182 1.31 10.94 6.29
N ASP A 183 1.98 11.61 5.36
CA ASP A 183 1.39 11.95 4.05
C ASP A 183 1.74 10.93 2.97
N SER A 184 2.50 9.86 3.27
CA SER A 184 2.84 8.84 2.27
C SER A 184 1.62 8.28 1.53
N PRO A 185 0.52 7.89 2.23
CA PRO A 185 -0.67 7.38 1.57
C PRO A 185 -1.34 8.44 0.67
N SER A 186 -1.45 9.69 1.15
CA SER A 186 -2.10 10.78 0.42
C SER A 186 -1.33 11.18 -0.83
N ILE A 187 0.00 11.30 -0.72
CA ILE A 187 0.90 11.57 -1.86
C ILE A 187 0.78 10.44 -2.87
N PHE A 188 0.90 9.18 -2.45
CA PHE A 188 0.80 8.04 -3.35
C PHE A 188 -0.56 7.97 -4.05
N ASN A 189 -1.66 8.15 -3.30
CA ASN A 189 -3.00 8.15 -3.87
C ASN A 189 -3.18 9.24 -4.93
N HIS A 190 -2.62 10.44 -4.71
CA HIS A 190 -2.64 11.53 -5.68
C HIS A 190 -1.81 11.20 -6.94
N VAL A 191 -0.61 10.65 -6.77
CA VAL A 191 0.26 10.21 -7.88
C VAL A 191 -0.45 9.14 -8.71
N LEU A 192 -0.96 8.09 -8.06
CA LEU A 192 -1.68 7.02 -8.75
C LEU A 192 -2.90 7.55 -9.49
N LYS A 193 -3.69 8.44 -8.87
CA LYS A 193 -4.85 9.08 -9.51
C LYS A 193 -4.47 9.85 -10.76
N THR A 194 -3.36 10.57 -10.72
CA THR A 194 -2.88 11.37 -11.86
C THR A 194 -2.45 10.46 -13.01
N ILE A 195 -1.72 9.40 -12.71
CA ILE A 195 -1.26 8.43 -13.73
C ILE A 195 -2.43 7.63 -14.32
N LEU A 196 -3.42 7.27 -13.51
CA LEU A 196 -4.61 6.56 -13.98
C LEU A 196 -5.61 7.46 -14.71
N ALA A 197 -5.50 8.79 -14.60
CA ALA A 197 -6.37 9.71 -15.33
C ALA A 197 -6.11 9.71 -16.85
N GLU A 198 -4.91 9.29 -17.27
CA GLU A 198 -4.52 9.13 -18.67
C GLU A 198 -4.94 7.78 -19.25
N LEU A 199 -5.41 6.85 -18.40
CA LEU A 199 -5.82 5.52 -18.82
C LEU A 199 -7.22 5.52 -19.42
N GLU A 200 -7.30 5.17 -20.70
CA GLU A 200 -8.58 4.90 -21.35
C GLU A 200 -9.09 3.51 -20.98
N LEU A 201 -10.32 3.46 -20.44
CA LEU A 201 -10.97 2.22 -20.08
C LEU A 201 -12.05 1.84 -21.10
N PRO A 202 -12.30 0.54 -21.31
CA PRO A 202 -13.44 0.11 -22.12
C PRO A 202 -14.76 0.71 -21.63
N GLU A 203 -15.67 0.95 -22.56
CA GLU A 203 -17.00 1.49 -22.25
C GLU A 203 -17.71 0.60 -21.20
N GLY A 204 -18.37 1.26 -20.24
CA GLY A 204 -19.10 0.56 -19.18
C GLY A 204 -18.24 0.04 -18.04
N VAL A 205 -16.94 0.35 -18.00
CA VAL A 205 -16.03 0.05 -16.89
C VAL A 205 -15.80 1.30 -16.03
N VAL A 206 -15.77 1.10 -14.72
CA VAL A 206 -15.32 2.12 -13.77
C VAL A 206 -14.14 1.60 -12.96
N LEU A 207 -13.23 2.50 -12.57
CA LEU A 207 -12.03 2.20 -11.79
C LEU A 207 -12.02 2.99 -10.47
N PRO A 208 -12.68 2.47 -9.42
CA PRO A 208 -12.45 2.94 -8.05
C PRO A 208 -11.01 2.63 -7.60
N GLN A 209 -10.32 3.64 -7.03
CA GLN A 209 -9.00 3.45 -6.43
C GLN A 209 -8.94 4.01 -5.01
N TYR A 210 -8.18 3.34 -4.14
CA TYR A 210 -7.90 3.83 -2.80
C TYR A 210 -6.48 3.45 -2.38
N VAL A 211 -5.60 4.45 -2.35
CA VAL A 211 -4.17 4.25 -2.06
C VAL A 211 -3.57 3.19 -2.99
N ASP A 212 -3.25 1.99 -2.51
CA ASP A 212 -2.63 0.88 -3.23
C ASP A 212 -3.63 -0.15 -3.79
N ASP A 213 -4.91 -0.05 -3.43
CA ASP A 213 -5.98 -0.93 -3.90
C ASP A 213 -6.71 -0.31 -5.12
N ILE A 214 -6.76 -1.07 -6.22
CA ILE A 214 -7.54 -0.73 -7.42
C ILE A 214 -8.66 -1.75 -7.60
N LEU A 215 -9.87 -1.26 -7.83
CA LEU A 215 -11.02 -2.06 -8.23
C LEU A 215 -11.40 -1.68 -9.67
N LEU A 216 -11.66 -2.68 -10.48
CA LEU A 216 -12.37 -2.54 -11.75
C LEU A 216 -13.77 -3.09 -11.56
N ALA A 217 -14.78 -2.40 -12.09
CA ALA A 217 -16.16 -2.86 -12.09
C ALA A 217 -16.78 -2.69 -13.47
N GLY A 218 -17.29 -3.79 -14.03
CA GLY A 218 -17.84 -3.89 -15.39
C GLY A 218 -19.16 -4.65 -15.46
N THR A 219 -19.83 -4.55 -16.60
CA THR A 219 -21.16 -5.16 -16.83
C THR A 219 -21.10 -6.63 -17.21
N SER A 220 -20.01 -7.06 -17.85
CA SER A 220 -19.80 -8.44 -18.34
C SER A 220 -18.43 -8.99 -17.95
N SER A 221 -18.30 -10.31 -18.05
CA SER A 221 -17.05 -11.03 -17.78
C SER A 221 -15.97 -10.65 -18.80
N GLU A 222 -16.37 -10.52 -20.05
CA GLU A 222 -15.50 -10.23 -21.19
C GLU A 222 -14.95 -8.79 -21.09
N THR A 223 -15.82 -7.83 -20.78
CA THR A 223 -15.44 -6.42 -20.61
C THR A 223 -14.47 -6.27 -19.43
N ILE A 224 -14.71 -6.94 -18.30
CA ILE A 224 -13.80 -6.82 -17.15
C ILE A 224 -12.44 -7.47 -17.41
N MET A 225 -12.39 -8.55 -18.18
CA MET A 225 -11.12 -9.17 -18.58
C MET A 225 -10.31 -8.26 -19.52
N SER A 226 -10.97 -7.66 -20.51
CA SER A 226 -10.35 -6.68 -21.41
C SER A 226 -9.79 -5.48 -20.63
N ALA A 227 -10.58 -4.92 -19.70
CA ALA A 227 -10.13 -3.84 -18.84
C ALA A 227 -8.99 -4.26 -17.91
N THR A 228 -9.06 -5.47 -17.34
CA THR A 228 -8.00 -6.01 -16.49
C THR A 228 -6.67 -6.08 -17.22
N ARG A 229 -6.65 -6.62 -18.45
CA ARG A 229 -5.44 -6.66 -19.28
C ARG A 229 -4.90 -5.25 -19.54
N THR A 230 -5.78 -4.33 -19.94
CA THR A 230 -5.43 -2.93 -20.24
C THR A 230 -4.79 -2.24 -19.04
N VAL A 231 -5.40 -2.37 -17.87
CA VAL A 231 -4.90 -1.77 -16.62
C VAL A 231 -3.58 -2.40 -16.19
N LEU A 232 -3.44 -3.72 -16.24
CA LEU A 232 -2.19 -4.39 -15.88
C LEU A 232 -1.04 -3.99 -16.83
N GLN A 233 -1.31 -3.86 -18.12
CA GLN A 233 -0.32 -3.41 -19.10
C GLN A 233 0.09 -1.96 -18.82
N TRP A 234 -0.87 -1.08 -18.57
CA TRP A 234 -0.60 0.31 -18.20
C TRP A 234 0.27 0.43 -16.95
N LEU A 235 -0.06 -0.35 -15.91
CA LEU A 235 0.70 -0.39 -14.66
C LEU A 235 2.14 -0.88 -14.89
N GLN A 236 2.33 -1.91 -15.73
CA GLN A 236 3.66 -2.40 -16.09
C GLN A 236 4.48 -1.32 -16.80
N GLU A 237 3.90 -0.67 -17.81
CA GLU A 237 4.57 0.36 -18.62
C GLU A 237 4.94 1.60 -17.78
N ASN A 238 4.14 1.92 -16.76
CA ASN A 238 4.42 3.00 -15.81
C ASN A 238 5.29 2.58 -14.62
N GLY A 239 5.85 1.37 -14.64
CA GLY A 239 6.86 0.92 -13.69
C GLY A 239 6.30 0.49 -12.32
N PHE A 240 5.00 0.21 -12.21
CA PHE A 240 4.42 -0.34 -10.98
C PHE A 240 4.73 -1.84 -10.82
N LYS A 241 4.63 -2.32 -9.58
CA LYS A 241 4.70 -3.74 -9.24
C LYS A 241 3.36 -4.20 -8.68
N VAL A 242 2.94 -5.40 -9.07
CA VAL A 242 1.64 -5.94 -8.65
C VAL A 242 1.82 -7.22 -7.82
N SER A 243 1.02 -7.34 -6.77
CA SER A 243 0.92 -8.55 -5.95
C SER A 243 0.11 -9.64 -6.65
N LYS A 244 0.75 -10.45 -7.52
CA LYS A 244 0.07 -11.52 -8.28
C LYS A 244 -0.80 -12.44 -7.42
N SER A 245 -0.30 -12.83 -6.24
CA SER A 245 -1.01 -13.71 -5.29
C SER A 245 -2.24 -13.09 -4.62
N LYS A 246 -2.41 -11.76 -4.71
CA LYS A 246 -3.56 -11.03 -4.15
C LYS A 246 -4.59 -10.62 -5.21
N LEU A 247 -4.31 -10.87 -6.49
CA LEU A 247 -5.24 -10.58 -7.57
C LEU A 247 -6.55 -11.34 -7.38
N GLN A 248 -7.66 -10.64 -7.61
CA GLN A 248 -9.00 -11.22 -7.71
C GLN A 248 -9.54 -10.83 -9.08
N ILE A 249 -9.57 -11.73 -10.06
CA ILE A 249 -9.81 -11.36 -11.47
C ILE A 249 -11.13 -11.92 -11.99
N GLY A 250 -11.95 -11.04 -12.57
CA GLY A 250 -13.14 -11.43 -13.31
C GLY A 250 -14.16 -12.16 -12.45
N ARG A 251 -14.47 -11.62 -11.27
CA ARG A 251 -15.35 -12.28 -10.28
C ARG A 251 -16.62 -11.50 -10.04
N GLN A 252 -17.69 -12.21 -9.66
CA GLN A 252 -18.91 -11.55 -9.18
C GLN A 252 -18.85 -11.20 -7.69
N LYS A 253 -17.86 -11.69 -6.95
CA LYS A 253 -17.69 -11.38 -5.53
C LYS A 253 -16.21 -11.20 -5.21
N VAL A 254 -15.85 -10.00 -4.77
CA VAL A 254 -14.47 -9.65 -4.41
C VAL A 254 -14.40 -9.01 -3.04
N ASN A 255 -13.26 -9.16 -2.38
CA ASN A 255 -12.93 -8.38 -1.20
C ASN A 255 -12.19 -7.12 -1.65
N PHE A 256 -12.67 -5.95 -1.23
CA PHE A 256 -12.06 -4.66 -1.53
C PHE A 256 -12.35 -3.71 -0.35
N LEU A 257 -11.31 -3.09 0.20
CA LEU A 257 -11.38 -2.15 1.34
C LEU A 257 -12.24 -2.65 2.50
N TRP A 258 -11.84 -3.76 3.12
CA TRP A 258 -12.52 -4.43 4.25
C TRP A 258 -13.95 -4.92 3.96
N ARG A 259 -14.45 -4.67 2.74
CA ARG A 259 -15.80 -4.98 2.29
C ARG A 259 -15.80 -6.08 1.24
N ILE A 260 -16.96 -6.69 1.10
CA ILE A 260 -17.33 -7.59 0.02
C ILE A 260 -18.13 -6.76 -0.98
N VAL A 261 -17.67 -6.74 -2.23
CA VAL A 261 -18.38 -6.10 -3.36
C VAL A 261 -18.96 -7.19 -4.24
N SER A 262 -20.23 -7.02 -4.65
CA SER A 262 -20.98 -8.00 -5.45
C SER A 262 -22.15 -7.36 -6.20
N PRO A 263 -22.81 -8.06 -7.14
CA PRO A 263 -24.02 -7.55 -7.81
C PRO A 263 -25.17 -7.19 -6.84
N SER A 264 -25.23 -7.83 -5.67
CA SER A 264 -26.25 -7.52 -4.64
C SER A 264 -25.87 -6.35 -3.75
N GLY A 265 -24.79 -5.63 -4.08
CA GLY A 265 -24.28 -4.50 -3.32
C GLY A 265 -23.07 -4.85 -2.45
N GLN A 266 -22.92 -4.11 -1.36
CA GLN A 266 -21.75 -4.15 -0.48
C GLN A 266 -22.10 -4.76 0.88
N ALA A 267 -21.19 -5.56 1.43
CA ALA A 267 -21.32 -6.12 2.77
C ALA A 267 -19.98 -6.09 3.53
N MET A 268 -20.03 -6.07 4.86
CA MET A 268 -18.82 -6.25 5.67
C MET A 268 -18.25 -7.67 5.51
N THR A 269 -16.92 -7.78 5.49
CA THR A 269 -16.24 -9.08 5.57
C THR A 269 -16.45 -9.74 6.93
N ASP A 270 -16.39 -11.07 6.99
CA ASP A 270 -16.52 -11.81 8.26
C ASP A 270 -15.36 -11.51 9.23
N THR A 271 -14.17 -11.22 8.69
CA THR A 271 -13.04 -10.75 9.49
C THR A 271 -13.36 -9.44 10.18
N GLN A 272 -13.90 -8.44 9.46
CA GLN A 272 -14.24 -7.15 10.05
C GLN A 272 -15.39 -7.28 11.05
N LYS A 273 -16.44 -8.04 10.73
CA LYS A 273 -17.51 -8.36 11.68
C LYS A 273 -16.96 -8.98 12.95
N SER A 274 -16.05 -9.95 12.82
CA SER A 274 -15.43 -10.61 13.96
C SER A 274 -14.58 -9.63 14.78
N SER A 275 -13.81 -8.75 14.13
CA SER A 275 -13.03 -7.72 14.82
C SER A 275 -13.90 -6.78 15.67
N ILE A 276 -15.12 -6.46 15.22
CA ILE A 276 -16.07 -5.64 15.98
C ILE A 276 -16.68 -6.45 17.11
N LEU A 277 -17.23 -7.64 16.81
CA LEU A 277 -17.94 -8.48 17.77
C LEU A 277 -17.05 -9.02 18.89
N GLN A 278 -15.76 -9.21 18.62
CA GLN A 278 -14.78 -9.72 19.58
C GLN A 278 -13.94 -8.59 20.21
N HIS A 279 -14.20 -7.32 19.87
CA HIS A 279 -13.46 -6.23 20.48
C HIS A 279 -13.79 -6.16 21.98
N PRO A 280 -12.78 -6.14 22.88
CA PRO A 280 -13.03 -6.05 24.31
C PRO A 280 -13.75 -4.74 24.66
N ARG A 281 -14.58 -4.77 25.70
CA ARG A 281 -15.27 -3.58 26.19
C ARG A 281 -14.25 -2.47 26.49
N PRO A 282 -14.32 -1.30 25.83
CA PRO A 282 -13.40 -0.21 26.12
C PRO A 282 -13.57 0.28 27.56
N THR A 283 -12.46 0.41 28.27
CA THR A 283 -12.43 0.91 29.66
C THR A 283 -11.74 2.27 29.77
N THR A 284 -10.98 2.67 28.74
CA THR A 284 -10.31 3.97 28.67
C THR A 284 -10.79 4.81 27.48
N VAL A 285 -10.60 6.13 27.54
CA VAL A 285 -10.89 7.03 26.41
C VAL A 285 -10.11 6.60 25.15
N ARG A 286 -8.85 6.18 25.30
CA ARG A 286 -8.03 5.73 24.16
C ARG A 286 -8.58 4.46 23.53
N GLU A 287 -9.04 3.50 24.33
CA GLU A 287 -9.70 2.29 23.83
C GLU A 287 -11.04 2.60 23.19
N MET A 288 -11.80 3.54 23.75
CA MET A 288 -13.08 3.98 23.18
C MET A 288 -12.85 4.62 21.81
N MET A 289 -11.86 5.52 21.68
CA MET A 289 -11.52 6.12 20.39
C MET A 289 -11.07 5.08 19.35
N LYS A 290 -10.34 4.03 19.77
CA LYS A 290 -9.99 2.91 18.87
C LYS A 290 -11.22 2.14 18.41
N PHE A 291 -12.13 1.82 19.32
CA PHE A 291 -13.37 1.11 19.01
C PHE A 291 -14.28 1.95 18.11
N LEU A 292 -14.47 3.24 18.41
CA LEU A 292 -15.22 4.15 17.56
C LEU A 292 -14.59 4.26 16.17
N GLY A 293 -13.26 4.31 16.07
CA GLY A 293 -12.54 4.20 14.80
C GLY A 293 -12.92 2.92 14.06
N LEU A 294 -12.83 1.76 14.70
CA LEU A 294 -13.20 0.47 14.10
C LEU A 294 -14.64 0.46 13.54
N VAL A 295 -15.61 0.97 14.30
CA VAL A 295 -17.04 0.98 13.94
C VAL A 295 -17.36 2.02 12.86
N THR A 296 -16.67 3.16 12.85
CA THR A 296 -16.89 4.23 11.85
C THR A 296 -16.49 3.80 10.43
N TRP A 297 -15.55 2.86 10.32
CA TRP A 297 -15.10 2.27 9.06
C TRP A 297 -15.68 0.88 8.78
N SER A 298 -16.80 0.51 9.44
CA SER A 298 -17.63 -0.70 9.21
C SER A 298 -18.76 -0.50 8.18
#